data_AF-A0A832VG54-F1
#
_entry.id   AF-A0A832VG54-F1
#
_cell.length_a   1.000
_cell.length_b   1.000
_cell.length_c   1.000
_cell.angle_alpha   90.00
_cell.angle_beta   90.00
_cell.angle_gamma   90.00
#
_symmetry.space_group_name_H-M   'P 1'
#
loop_
_entity.id
_entity.type
_entity.pdbx_description
1 polymer ?
#
loop_
_entity_poly.entity_id
_entity_poly.type
_entity_poly.pdbx_seq_one_letter_code
_entity_poly.pdbx_strand_id
1 'polypeptide(L)' 'MSSRLIALSMVVFLLSSVLAAPASAQAAEDPKQPSVENPHMHFWGTSDLSSCWTHFDSNDSTGSAEEGYGARTYG' A
#
# COMPACT_ATOMS: atom_id res chain seq x y z
N MET A 1 -29.61 24.16 20.75
CA MET A 1 -28.36 23.56 21.28
C MET A 1 -27.95 22.29 20.52
N SER A 2 -28.86 21.38 20.15
CA SER A 2 -28.52 20.13 19.42
C SER A 2 -27.77 20.30 18.09
N SER A 3 -28.12 21.30 17.26
CA SER A 3 -27.44 21.51 15.96
C SER A 3 -25.94 21.80 16.11
N ARG A 4 -25.52 22.50 17.17
CA ARG A 4 -24.10 22.78 17.45
C ARG A 4 -23.34 21.54 17.91
N LEU A 5 -23.99 20.66 18.68
CA LEU A 5 -23.41 19.39 19.12
C LEU A 5 -23.23 18.41 17.95
N ILE A 6 -24.22 18.34 17.05
CA ILE A 6 -24.14 17.52 15.83
C ILE A 6 -23.02 18.02 14.91
N ALA A 7 -22.91 19.34 14.72
CA ALA A 7 -21.84 19.93 13.94
C ALA A 7 -20.46 19.62 14.55
N LEU A 8 -20.31 19.74 15.87
CA LEU A 8 -19.06 19.42 16.56
C LEU A 8 -18.69 17.94 16.40
N SER A 9 -19.64 17.01 16.56
CA SER A 9 -19.38 15.59 16.40
C SER A 9 -19.00 15.23 14.96
N MET A 10 -19.64 15.84 13.96
CA MET A 10 -19.27 15.64 12.56
C MET A 10 -17.87 16.18 12.26
N VAL A 11 -17.52 17.36 12.80
CA VAL A 11 -16.19 17.94 12.63
C VAL A 11 -15.11 17.04 13.24
N VAL A 12 -15.31 16.56 14.48
CA VAL A 12 -14.37 15.63 15.12
C VAL A 12 -14.23 14.34 14.32
N PHE A 13 -15.34 13.77 13.84
CA PHE A 13 -15.31 12.56 13.03
C PHE A 13 -14.53 12.75 11.72
N LEU A 14 -14.80 13.84 10.99
CA LEU A 14 -14.11 14.17 9.74
C LEU A 14 -12.62 14.50 9.94
N LEU A 15 -12.27 15.19 11.02
CA LEU A 15 -10.86 15.45 11.36
C LEU A 15 -10.12 14.15 11.71
N SER A 16 -10.76 13.25 12.45
CA SER A 16 -10.16 11.97 12.82
C SER A 16 -9.92 11.06 11.61
N SER A 17 -10.81 11.07 10.61
CA SER A 17 -10.64 10.27 9.39
C SER A 17 -9.48 10.75 8.52
N VAL A 18 -9.20 12.06 8.48
CA VAL A 18 -8.12 12.62 7.65
C VAL A 18 -6.75 12.51 8.31
N LEU A 19 -6.65 12.63 9.64
CA LEU A 19 -5.34 12.65 10.32
C LEU A 19 -4.83 11.25 10.70
N ALA A 20 -5.71 10.35 11.15
CA ALA A 20 -5.27 9.05 11.65
C ALA A 20 -5.02 8.02 10.54
N ALA A 21 -5.83 8.04 9.48
CA ALA A 21 -5.79 7.02 8.42
C ALA A 21 -4.51 7.04 7.56
N PRO A 22 -3.97 8.20 7.13
CA PRO A 22 -2.75 8.22 6.32
C PRO A 22 -1.52 7.82 7.14
N ALA A 23 -1.44 8.28 8.39
CA ALA A 23 -0.32 7.96 9.27
C ALA A 23 -0.26 6.46 9.58
N SER A 24 -1.40 5.79 9.80
CA SER A 24 -1.41 4.34 10.05
C SER A 24 -1.01 3.50 8.84
N ALA A 25 -1.27 3.96 7.62
CA ALA A 25 -0.86 3.27 6.40
C ALA A 25 0.67 3.37 6.16
N GLN A 26 1.30 4.42 6.70
CA GLN A 26 2.75 4.62 6.63
C GLN A 26 3.51 4.13 7.87
N ALA A 27 2.82 3.93 9.00
CA ALA A 27 3.43 3.57 10.27
C ALA A 27 3.50 2.05 10.51
N ALA A 28 2.70 1.25 9.81
CA ALA A 28 2.88 -0.19 9.81
C ALA A 28 4.10 -0.53 8.96
N GLU A 29 5.11 -1.18 9.55
CA GLU A 29 6.29 -1.72 8.87
C GLU A 29 5.89 -2.96 8.05
N ASP A 30 4.98 -2.75 7.09
CA ASP A 30 4.56 -3.75 6.12
C ASP A 30 5.46 -3.60 4.88
N PRO A 31 6.33 -4.58 4.57
CA PRO A 31 7.21 -4.51 3.40
C PRO A 31 6.43 -4.44 2.08
N LYS A 32 5.14 -4.81 2.07
CA LYS A 32 4.26 -4.67 0.92
C LYS A 32 3.75 -3.24 0.70
N GLN A 33 3.92 -2.34 1.66
CA GLN A 33 3.56 -0.93 1.54
C GLN A 33 4.75 -0.07 1.07
N PRO A 34 4.47 1.04 0.37
CA PRO A 34 5.51 2.00 0.00
C PRO A 34 6.07 2.72 1.24
N SER A 35 7.38 2.90 1.28
CA SER A 35 8.05 3.75 2.26
C SER A 35 9.12 4.62 1.61
N VAL A 36 9.72 5.51 2.40
CA VAL A 36 10.86 6.33 1.95
C VAL A 36 12.04 5.44 1.56
N GLU A 37 12.23 4.34 2.27
CA GLU A 37 13.30 3.37 2.08
C GLU A 37 12.94 2.29 1.02
N ASN A 38 11.65 2.06 0.77
CA ASN A 38 11.15 1.09 -0.21
C ASN A 38 10.17 1.74 -1.22
N PRO A 39 10.66 2.59 -2.14
CA PRO A 39 9.81 3.30 -3.10
C PRO A 39 9.50 2.51 -4.37
N HIS A 40 10.08 1.32 -4.53
CA HIS A 40 9.97 0.53 -5.76
C HIS A 40 8.90 -0.54 -5.64
N MET A 41 7.91 -0.50 -6.52
CA MET A 41 6.90 -1.53 -6.64
C MET A 41 7.41 -2.66 -7.53
N HIS A 42 7.24 -3.89 -7.06
CA HIS A 42 7.59 -5.11 -7.77
C HIS A 42 6.33 -5.73 -8.40
N PHE A 43 6.51 -6.25 -9.61
CA PHE A 43 5.49 -7.00 -10.33
C PHE A 43 5.75 -8.50 -10.18
N TRP A 44 4.70 -9.24 -9.87
CA TRP A 44 4.73 -10.67 -9.63
C TRP A 44 3.61 -11.33 -10.42
N GLY A 45 3.76 -12.61 -10.71
CA GLY A 45 2.75 -13.35 -11.45
C GLY A 45 3.23 -14.73 -11.88
N THR A 46 2.32 -15.51 -12.44
CA THR A 46 2.63 -16.82 -13.02
C THR A 46 3.14 -16.69 -14.45
N SER A 47 3.90 -17.69 -14.92
CA SER A 47 4.49 -17.72 -16.26
C SER A 47 3.47 -17.68 -17.40
N ASP A 48 2.26 -18.16 -17.14
CA ASP A 48 1.12 -18.17 -18.05
C ASP A 48 0.27 -16.88 -17.99
N LEU A 49 0.67 -15.88 -17.21
CA LEU A 49 -0.03 -14.59 -17.01
C LEU A 49 -1.48 -14.74 -16.50
N SER A 50 -1.88 -15.92 -16.03
CA SER A 50 -3.23 -16.16 -15.51
C SER A 50 -3.47 -15.45 -14.16
N SER A 51 -2.41 -15.20 -13.41
CA SER A 51 -2.43 -14.43 -12.18
C SER A 51 -1.27 -13.44 -12.10
N CYS A 52 -1.58 -12.20 -11.76
CA CYS A 52 -0.63 -11.09 -11.66
C CYS A 52 -0.97 -10.28 -10.41
N TRP A 53 0.05 -9.84 -9.67
CA TRP A 53 -0.10 -8.97 -8.51
C TRP A 53 1.10 -8.04 -8.37
N THR A 54 0.94 -6.99 -7.57
CA THR A 54 1.95 -5.96 -7.38
C THR A 54 2.05 -5.55 -5.92
N HIS A 55 3.27 -5.49 -5.39
CA HIS A 55 3.56 -4.94 -4.06
C HIS A 55 5.02 -4.51 -3.95
N PHE A 56 5.39 -3.83 -2.87
CA PHE A 56 6.73 -3.27 -2.67
C PHE A 56 7.73 -4.27 -2.07
N ASP A 57 7.28 -5.42 -1.57
CA ASP A 57 8.19 -6.42 -1.01
C ASP A 57 8.98 -7.13 -2.13
N SER A 58 10.30 -6.91 -2.16
CA SER A 58 11.24 -7.52 -3.12
C SER A 58 11.62 -8.96 -2.76
N ASN A 59 11.43 -9.35 -1.50
CA ASN A 59 11.86 -10.64 -0.95
C ASN A 59 10.68 -11.61 -0.78
N ASP A 60 9.51 -11.27 -1.33
CA ASP A 60 8.34 -12.11 -1.21
C ASP A 60 8.56 -13.44 -1.95
N SER A 61 8.41 -14.55 -1.22
CA SER A 61 8.49 -15.91 -1.76
C SER A 61 7.21 -16.34 -2.49
N THR A 62 6.22 -15.46 -2.60
CA THR A 62 4.98 -15.73 -3.36
C THR A 62 5.27 -16.01 -4.85
N GLY A 63 6.49 -15.72 -5.32
CA GLY A 63 7.05 -16.24 -6.56
C GLY A 63 6.73 -15.34 -7.74
N SER A 64 7.75 -14.71 -8.31
CA SER A 64 7.65 -14.20 -9.68
C SER A 64 7.74 -15.40 -10.62
N ALA A 65 7.18 -15.30 -11.81
CA ALA A 65 7.42 -16.29 -12.86
C ALA A 65 8.94 -16.56 -12.96
N GLU A 66 9.34 -17.82 -13.03
CA GLU A 66 10.76 -18.23 -13.12
C GLU A 66 11.48 -17.56 -14.31
N GLU A 67 10.74 -17.13 -15.33
CA GLU A 67 11.27 -16.41 -16.49
C GLU A 67 11.52 -14.90 -16.25
N GLY A 68 11.11 -14.35 -15.10
CA GLY A 68 11.45 -12.98 -14.68
C GLY A 68 10.71 -11.87 -15.43
N TYR A 69 9.43 -12.03 -15.73
CA TYR A 69 8.65 -10.97 -16.40
C TYR A 69 8.29 -9.84 -15.42
N GLY A 70 8.95 -8.69 -15.56
CA GLY A 70 8.64 -7.46 -14.78
C GLY A 70 9.84 -6.77 -14.15
N ALA A 71 11.00 -7.43 -14.04
CA ALA A 71 12.25 -6.81 -13.59
C ALA A 71 13.07 -6.33 -14.81
N ARG A 72 13.02 -5.04 -15.10
CA ARG A 72 13.89 -4.44 -16.12
C ARG A 72 15.28 -4.25 -15.52
N THR A 73 16.24 -5.10 -15.87
CA THR A 73 17.65 -4.89 -15.50
C THR A 73 18.22 -3.79 -16.40
N TYR A 74 18.52 -2.63 -15.82
CA TYR A 74 19.32 -1.63 -16.50
C TYR A 74 20.79 -2.07 -16.36
N GLY A 75 21.36 -2.52 -17.47
CA GLY A 75 22.81 -2.71 -17.64
C GLY A 75 23.50 -1.43 -18.07
#